data_AF-A0A1B0DMT8-F1
#
_entry.id   AF-A0A1B0DMT8-F1
#
_cell.length_a   1.000
_cell.length_b   1.000
_cell.length_c   1.000
_cell.angle_alpha   90.00
_cell.angle_beta   90.00
_cell.angle_gamma   90.00
#
_symmetry.space_group_name_H-M   'P 1'
#
loop_
_entity.id
_entity.type
_entity.pdbx_description
1 polymer ?
#
loop_
_entity_poly.entity_id
_entity_poly.type
_entity_poly.pdbx_seq_one_letter_code
_entity_poly.pdbx_strand_id
1 'polypeptide(L)'
;MERPQSAFVTSKSEPFDSNCMTLTRFVLQEQKKFASATGDLSQLLNSIQTAVKAVSSAVRKAGIAKLHGISGDTNVQGEEVKKLDVLSNELFVNMLSSSFTTCLLVSEENETYIEVSSIFFS
;
A
#
# COMPACT_ATOMS: atom_id res chain seq x y z
N MET A 1 52.73 -38.68 -14.44
CA MET A 1 51.38 -38.69 -13.83
C MET A 1 51.00 -37.24 -13.58
N GLU A 2 50.49 -36.56 -14.61
CA GLU A 2 50.12 -35.15 -14.54
C GLU A 2 48.73 -35.01 -13.92
N ARG A 3 48.55 -34.07 -12.98
CA ARG A 3 47.25 -33.81 -12.34
C ARG A 3 46.34 -33.10 -13.33
N PRO A 4 45.04 -33.46 -13.43
CA PRO A 4 44.10 -32.71 -14.26
C PRO A 4 43.92 -31.30 -13.69
N GLN A 5 44.05 -30.28 -14.54
CA GLN A 5 43.74 -28.90 -14.19
C GLN A 5 42.24 -28.79 -13.85
N SER A 6 41.96 -28.30 -12.65
CA SER A 6 40.63 -27.95 -12.17
C SER A 6 39.98 -26.96 -13.15
N ALA A 7 38.96 -27.41 -13.88
CA ALA A 7 38.12 -26.55 -14.70
C ALA A 7 37.48 -25.48 -13.81
N PHE A 8 37.92 -24.23 -13.97
CA PHE A 8 37.30 -23.07 -13.35
C PHE A 8 35.88 -22.94 -13.92
N VAL A 9 34.88 -23.37 -13.14
CA VAL A 9 33.46 -23.16 -13.45
C VAL A 9 33.22 -21.65 -13.38
N THR A 10 33.20 -20.98 -14.53
CA THR A 10 32.69 -19.62 -14.62
C THR A 10 31.20 -19.67 -14.34
N SER A 11 30.79 -19.25 -13.14
CA SER A 11 29.40 -18.96 -12.85
C SER A 11 28.97 -17.80 -13.76
N LYS A 12 28.27 -18.14 -14.84
CA LYS A 12 27.63 -17.14 -15.70
C LYS A 12 26.58 -16.44 -14.83
N SER A 13 26.88 -15.23 -14.38
CA SER A 13 25.93 -14.42 -13.63
C SER A 13 24.72 -14.19 -14.51
N GLU A 14 23.54 -14.67 -14.10
CA GLU A 14 22.30 -14.35 -14.80
C GLU A 14 22.14 -12.82 -14.87
N PRO A 15 21.75 -12.28 -16.03
CA PRO A 15 21.52 -10.84 -16.16
C PRO A 15 20.44 -10.41 -15.17
N PHE A 16 20.68 -9.29 -14.48
CA PHE A 16 19.72 -8.72 -13.55
C PHE A 16 18.42 -8.37 -14.30
N ASP A 17 17.31 -9.02 -13.96
CA ASP A 17 16.01 -8.70 -14.54
C ASP A 17 15.49 -7.39 -13.95
N SER A 18 15.69 -6.30 -14.69
CA SER A 18 15.18 -4.98 -14.34
C SER A 18 13.70 -4.79 -14.70
N ASN A 19 13.09 -5.73 -15.42
CA ASN A 19 11.72 -5.65 -15.94
C ASN A 19 10.70 -6.27 -14.97
N CYS A 20 10.63 -5.75 -13.75
CA CYS A 20 9.70 -6.24 -12.74
C CYS A 20 8.23 -5.90 -13.08
N MET A 21 7.32 -6.85 -12.83
CA MET A 21 5.88 -6.64 -12.91
C MET A 21 5.37 -6.01 -11.60
N THR A 22 4.96 -4.74 -11.65
CA THR A 22 4.31 -4.08 -10.51
C THR A 22 2.80 -4.31 -10.53
N LEU A 23 2.15 -4.17 -9.37
CA LEU A 23 0.69 -4.23 -9.29
C LEU A 23 0.02 -3.21 -10.23
N THR A 24 0.51 -1.96 -10.24
CA THR A 24 0.00 -0.92 -11.15
C THR A 24 0.14 -1.33 -12.62
N ARG A 25 1.28 -1.91 -13.02
CA ARG A 25 1.49 -2.39 -14.39
C ARG A 25 0.52 -3.51 -14.75
N PHE A 26 0.37 -4.49 -13.86
CA PHE A 26 -0.56 -5.59 -14.04
C PHE A 26 -2.00 -5.08 -14.21
N VAL A 27 -2.46 -4.21 -13.31
CA VAL A 27 -3.81 -3.62 -13.35
C VAL A 27 -4.05 -2.86 -14.65
N LEU A 28 -3.09 -2.05 -15.10
CA LEU A 28 -3.20 -1.34 -16.38
C LEU A 28 -3.20 -2.28 -17.59
N GLN A 29 -2.48 -3.40 -17.54
CA GLN A 29 -2.51 -4.42 -18.59
C GLN A 29 -3.84 -5.15 -18.63
N GLU A 30 -4.42 -5.49 -17.48
CA GLU A 30 -5.74 -6.10 -17.40
C GLU A 30 -6.84 -5.15 -17.89
N GLN A 31 -6.81 -3.87 -17.48
CA GLN A 31 -7.76 -2.87 -17.95
C GLN A 31 -7.78 -2.79 -19.49
N LYS A 32 -6.60 -2.79 -20.14
CA LYS A 32 -6.48 -2.70 -21.60
C LYS A 32 -7.15 -3.85 -22.36
N LYS A 33 -7.42 -4.99 -21.72
CA LYS A 33 -8.15 -6.11 -22.34
C LYS A 33 -9.63 -5.81 -22.56
N PHE A 34 -10.16 -4.77 -21.90
CA PHE A 34 -11.57 -4.40 -21.93
C PHE A 34 -11.73 -2.99 -22.53
N ALA A 35 -12.16 -2.90 -23.79
CA ALA A 35 -12.31 -1.63 -24.49
C ALA A 35 -13.31 -0.67 -23.82
N SER A 36 -14.26 -1.19 -23.04
CA SER A 36 -15.28 -0.40 -22.31
C SER A 36 -14.86 -0.01 -20.88
N ALA A 37 -13.65 -0.37 -20.44
CA ALA A 37 -13.22 -0.05 -19.07
C ALA A 37 -12.95 1.46 -18.90
N THR A 38 -13.65 2.08 -17.96
CA THR A 38 -13.51 3.51 -17.62
C THR A 38 -12.18 3.85 -16.95
N GLY A 39 -11.62 2.89 -16.20
CA GLY A 39 -10.43 3.08 -15.37
C GLY A 39 -10.73 3.25 -13.88
N ASP A 40 -12.01 3.33 -13.49
CA ASP A 40 -12.42 3.55 -12.10
C ASP A 40 -11.88 2.46 -11.16
N LEU A 41 -12.01 1.18 -11.55
CA LEU A 41 -11.46 0.08 -10.77
C LEU A 41 -9.93 0.18 -10.63
N SER A 42 -9.23 0.61 -11.68
CA SER A 42 -7.78 0.78 -11.64
C SER A 42 -7.38 1.91 -10.70
N GLN A 43 -8.13 3.01 -10.70
CA GLN A 43 -7.92 4.13 -9.78
C GLN A 43 -8.20 3.71 -8.33
N LEU A 44 -9.29 2.98 -8.08
CA LEU A 44 -9.60 2.40 -6.78
C LEU A 44 -8.46 1.52 -6.25
N LEU A 45 -7.96 0.60 -7.07
CA LEU A 45 -6.87 -0.30 -6.70
C LEU A 45 -5.56 0.45 -6.42
N ASN A 46 -5.27 1.52 -7.16
CA ASN A 46 -4.11 2.37 -6.88
C ASN A 46 -4.26 3.14 -5.56
N SER A 47 -5.47 3.63 -5.23
CA SER A 47 -5.76 4.23 -3.91
C SER A 47 -5.56 3.23 -2.77
N ILE A 48 -6.08 2.01 -2.91
CA ILE A 48 -5.87 0.91 -1.94
C ILE A 48 -4.38 0.64 -1.76
N GLN A 49 -3.64 0.49 -2.87
CA GLN A 49 -2.19 0.25 -2.83
C GLN A 49 -1.44 1.36 -2.08
N THR A 50 -1.86 2.61 -2.25
CA THR A 50 -1.26 3.77 -1.58
C THR A 50 -1.57 3.77 -0.07
N ALA A 51 -2.82 3.51 0.31
CA ALA A 51 -3.22 3.36 1.72
C ALA A 51 -2.43 2.25 2.41
N VAL A 52 -2.30 1.07 1.78
CA VAL A 52 -1.52 -0.05 2.30
C VAL A 52 -0.04 0.32 2.50
N LYS A 53 0.58 1.02 1.54
CA LYS A 53 1.97 1.49 1.70
C LYS A 53 2.11 2.48 2.85
N ALA A 54 1.16 3.39 3.02
CA ALA A 54 1.14 4.36 4.11
C ALA A 54 1.02 3.68 5.47
N VAL A 55 0.07 2.75 5.64
CA VAL A 55 -0.09 1.92 6.84
C VAL A 55 1.18 1.12 7.11
N SER A 56 1.72 0.44 6.11
CA SER A 56 2.95 -0.35 6.24
C SER A 56 4.14 0.51 6.69
N SER A 57 4.23 1.75 6.20
CA SER A 57 5.23 2.74 6.63
C SER A 57 5.01 3.15 8.09
N ALA A 58 3.77 3.43 8.49
CA ALA A 58 3.41 3.77 9.86
C ALA A 58 3.74 2.62 10.84
N VAL A 59 3.37 1.38 10.51
CA VAL A 59 3.68 0.18 11.31
C VAL A 59 5.19 0.05 11.54
N ARG A 60 5.99 0.17 10.47
CA ARG A 60 7.45 0.08 10.58
C ARG A 60 8.02 1.16 11.50
N LYS A 61 7.56 2.40 11.36
CA LYS A 61 8.00 3.53 12.21
C LYS A 61 7.59 3.33 13.66
N ALA A 62 6.37 2.87 13.89
CA ALA A 62 5.83 2.69 15.23
C ALA A 62 6.44 1.47 15.95
N GLY A 63 6.81 0.43 15.21
CA GLY A 63 7.63 -0.68 15.72
C GLY A 63 9.05 -0.25 16.13
N ILE A 64 9.66 0.70 15.41
CA ILE A 64 10.94 1.32 15.78
C ILE A 64 10.77 2.27 16.98
N ALA A 65 9.62 2.94 17.10
CA ALA A 65 9.32 3.92 18.15
C ALA A 65 8.77 3.34 19.47
N LYS A 66 8.67 2.01 19.62
CA LYS A 66 8.07 1.30 20.76
C LYS A 66 6.57 1.60 20.97
N LEU A 67 5.71 0.95 20.18
CA LEU A 67 4.28 0.78 20.51
C LEU A 67 3.99 -0.22 21.64
N HIS A 68 5.01 -0.74 22.33
CA HIS A 68 4.82 -1.66 23.44
C HIS A 68 4.95 -0.92 24.78
N GLY A 69 3.81 -0.41 25.25
CA GLY A 69 3.48 -0.34 26.67
C GLY A 69 4.33 0.57 27.55
N ILE A 70 4.00 1.86 27.58
CA ILE A 70 3.91 2.60 28.85
C ILE A 70 2.62 3.41 28.76
N SER A 71 1.67 3.05 29.62
CA SER A 71 0.43 3.79 29.86
C SER A 71 0.75 5.27 30.08
N GLY A 72 0.27 6.17 29.19
CA GLY A 72 0.34 7.62 29.38
C GLY A 72 0.73 8.44 28.14
N ASP A 73 -0.15 8.48 27.14
CA ASP A 73 -0.54 9.60 26.27
C ASP A 73 0.43 10.70 25.80
N THR A 74 1.74 10.48 25.70
CA THR A 74 2.57 11.46 24.98
C THR A 74 3.86 10.86 24.42
N ASN A 75 4.07 11.00 23.11
CA ASN A 75 5.39 10.85 22.49
C ASN A 75 6.37 11.80 23.21
N VAL A 76 7.68 11.49 23.21
CA VAL A 76 8.76 12.34 23.74
C VAL A 76 8.81 13.77 23.15
N GLN A 77 7.98 14.04 22.13
CA GLN A 77 7.78 15.34 21.48
C GLN A 77 6.47 16.06 21.85
N GLY A 78 5.69 15.55 22.80
CA GLY A 78 4.45 16.21 23.23
C GLY A 78 3.21 15.89 22.37
N GLU A 79 3.32 14.98 21.40
CA GLU A 79 2.19 14.58 20.53
C GLU A 79 1.43 13.38 21.08
N GLU A 80 0.11 13.42 20.95
CA GLU A 80 -0.80 12.32 21.31
C GLU A 80 -0.54 11.11 20.39
N VAL A 81 -0.26 9.94 20.98
CA VAL A 81 0.04 8.72 20.22
C VAL A 81 -1.28 8.13 19.71
N LYS A 82 -1.58 8.32 18.42
CA LYS A 82 -2.72 7.63 17.78
C LYS A 82 -2.48 6.12 17.75
N LYS A 83 -3.52 5.36 18.12
CA LYS A 83 -3.54 3.89 17.94
C LYS A 83 -3.45 3.54 16.47
N LEU A 84 -2.78 2.42 16.16
CA LEU A 84 -2.55 1.99 14.78
C LEU A 84 -3.87 1.75 14.01
N ASP A 85 -4.89 1.24 14.69
CA ASP A 85 -6.20 0.98 14.10
C ASP A 85 -6.88 2.28 13.65
N VAL A 86 -6.87 3.30 14.52
CA VAL A 86 -7.37 4.66 14.21
C VAL A 86 -6.62 5.27 13.03
N LEU A 87 -5.29 5.21 13.04
CA LEU A 87 -4.47 5.75 11.94
C LEU A 87 -4.74 5.01 10.62
N SER A 88 -4.87 3.69 10.67
CA SER A 88 -5.12 2.88 9.48
C SER A 88 -6.49 3.20 8.89
N ASN A 89 -7.52 3.33 9.74
CA ASN A 89 -8.85 3.74 9.32
C ASN A 89 -8.84 5.10 8.64
N GLU A 90 -8.23 6.12 9.26
CA GLU A 90 -8.11 7.47 8.69
C GLU A 90 -7.42 7.44 7.32
N LEU A 91 -6.32 6.70 7.18
CA LEU A 91 -5.58 6.59 5.92
C LEU A 91 -6.43 5.94 4.81
N PHE A 92 -7.15 4.86 5.11
CA PHE A 92 -8.02 4.20 4.15
C PHE A 92 -9.20 5.09 3.74
N VAL A 93 -9.92 5.66 4.71
CA VAL A 93 -11.06 6.54 4.44
C VAL A 93 -10.64 7.72 3.56
N ASN A 94 -9.53 8.38 3.88
CA ASN A 94 -9.05 9.51 3.10
C ASN A 94 -8.68 9.12 1.66
N MET A 95 -7.91 8.04 1.49
CA MET A 95 -7.43 7.60 0.16
C MET A 95 -8.56 7.07 -0.74
N LEU A 96 -9.55 6.40 -0.15
CA LEU A 96 -10.70 5.86 -0.87
C LEU A 96 -11.72 6.95 -1.21
N SER A 97 -11.97 7.88 -0.29
CA SER A 97 -12.86 9.02 -0.54
C SER A 97 -12.29 9.96 -1.60
N SER A 98 -10.97 10.18 -1.61
CA SER A 98 -10.30 10.99 -2.63
C SER A 98 -10.06 10.26 -3.96
N SER A 99 -10.47 9.00 -4.07
CA SER A 99 -10.29 8.22 -5.31
C SER A 99 -11.29 8.62 -6.40
N PHE A 100 -12.40 9.28 -6.05
CA PHE A 100 -13.55 9.55 -6.93
C PHE A 100 -14.22 8.29 -7.51
N THR A 101 -13.93 7.12 -6.95
CA THR A 101 -14.43 5.81 -7.43
C THR A 101 -15.26 5.06 -6.39
N THR A 102 -15.57 5.73 -5.27
CA THR A 102 -16.36 5.18 -4.17
C THR A 102 -17.53 6.11 -3.85
N CYS A 103 -18.65 5.53 -3.43
CA CYS A 103 -19.85 6.27 -2.98
C CYS A 103 -20.15 6.03 -1.50
N LEU A 104 -19.75 4.88 -0.97
CA LEU A 104 -20.04 4.43 0.38
C LEU A 104 -18.87 3.60 0.89
N LEU A 105 -18.42 3.85 2.11
CA LEU A 105 -17.42 3.04 2.80
C LEU A 105 -18.00 2.46 4.09
N VAL A 106 -17.60 1.24 4.42
CA VAL A 106 -17.93 0.56 5.68
C VAL A 106 -16.62 0.10 6.30
N SER A 107 -16.42 0.41 7.57
CA SER A 107 -15.22 0.07 8.33
C SER A 107 -15.63 -0.46 9.69
N GLU A 108 -14.88 -1.42 10.24
CA GLU A 108 -15.06 -1.91 11.62
C GLU A 108 -14.90 -0.78 12.64
N GLU A 109 -14.03 0.18 12.34
CA GLU A 109 -13.69 1.32 13.20
C GLU A 109 -14.74 2.45 13.15
N ASN A 110 -15.82 2.29 12.39
CA ASN A 110 -16.89 3.27 12.24
C ASN A 110 -18.25 2.64 12.57
N GLU A 111 -18.98 3.23 13.51
CA GLU A 111 -20.32 2.75 13.90
C GLU A 111 -21.35 2.83 12.76
N THR A 112 -21.17 3.80 11.86
CA THR A 112 -22.03 4.02 10.71
C THR A 112 -21.22 3.98 9.41
N TYR A 113 -21.91 3.76 8.30
CA TYR A 113 -21.30 3.94 6.98
C TYR A 113 -20.81 5.37 6.80
N ILE A 114 -19.79 5.52 5.95
CA ILE A 114 -19.26 6.81 5.54
C ILE A 114 -19.78 7.07 4.13
N GLU A 115 -20.63 8.09 4.00
CA GLU A 115 -21.10 8.56 2.70
C GLU A 115 -20.00 9.40 2.06
N VAL A 116 -19.54 8.99 0.88
CA VAL A 116 -18.52 9.73 0.12
C VAL A 116 -19.26 10.71 -0.76
N SER A 117 -19.31 11.98 -0.35
CA SER A 117 -19.97 13.02 -1.12
C SER A 117 -19.28 13.17 -2.48
N SER A 118 -19.94 12.73 -3.55
CA SER A 118 -19.56 13.10 -4.91
C SER A 118 -19.96 14.54 -5.16
N ILE A 119 -19.17 15.49 -4.63
CA ILE A 119 -19.20 16.85 -5.14
C ILE A 119 -18.56 16.77 -6.52
N PHE A 120 -19.30 17.15 -7.57
CA PHE A 120 -18.96 17.07 -9.01
C PHE A 120 -19.40 15.80 -9.77
N PHE A 121 -20.70 15.50 -9.77
CA PHE A 121 -21.39 15.15 -11.02
C PHE A 121 -22.15 16.40 -11.48
N SER A 122 -21.49 17.30 -12.24
CA SER A 122 -22.12 18.44 -12.92
C SER A 122 -21.64 18.46 -14.35
#